data_AF-A0A9N9X2I1-F1
#
_entry.id   AF-A0A9N9X2I1-F1
#
_cell.length_a   1.000
_cell.length_b   1.000
_cell.length_c   1.000
_cell.angle_alpha   90.00
_cell.angle_beta   90.00
_cell.angle_gamma   90.00
#
_symmetry.space_group_name_H-M   'P 1'
#
loop_
_entity.id
_entity.type
_entity.pdbx_description
1 polymer ?
#
loop_
_entity_poly.entity_id
_entity_poly.type
_entity_poly.pdbx_seq_one_letter_code
_entity_poly.pdbx_strand_id
1 'polypeptide(L)' 'MSFISKSSEMNVMIPKADGDYTEIPIPEQFKTTVTKNKTLATEIVENKG' A
#
# COMPACT_ATOMS: atom_id res chain seq x y z
N MET A 1 -5.19 9.00 5.08
CA MET A 1 -4.58 7.79 5.66
C MET A 1 -5.55 6.66 5.43
N SER A 2 -5.15 5.65 4.65
CA SER A 2 -6.01 4.50 4.33
C SER A 2 -5.62 3.32 5.22
N PHE A 3 -6.61 2.55 5.70
CA PHE A 3 -6.39 1.34 6.51
C PHE A 3 -6.86 0.13 5.72
N ILE A 4 -6.01 -0.90 5.60
CA ILE A 4 -6.34 -2.16 4.92
C ILE A 4 -5.89 -3.35 5.77
N SER A 5 -6.61 -4.48 5.67
CA SER A 5 -6.27 -5.71 6.36
C SER A 5 -6.86 -6.92 5.63
N LYS A 6 -6.02 -7.91 5.30
CA LYS A 6 -6.41 -9.17 4.63
C LYS A 6 -7.30 -8.95 3.39
N SER A 7 -6.94 -7.98 2.56
CA SER A 7 -7.59 -7.69 1.28
C SER A 7 -6.54 -7.75 0.16
N SER A 8 -6.96 -8.17 -1.03
CA SER A 8 -6.14 -8.23 -2.25
C SER A 8 -6.75 -7.37 -3.35
N GLU A 9 -5.95 -6.95 -4.33
CA GLU A 9 -6.41 -6.23 -5.53
C GLU A 9 -7.19 -4.93 -5.23
N MET A 10 -6.77 -4.18 -4.21
CA MET A 10 -7.44 -2.96 -3.78
C MET A 10 -6.92 -1.71 -4.52
N ASN A 11 -7.82 -0.85 -4.98
CA ASN A 11 -7.50 0.45 -5.57
C ASN A 11 -8.17 1.61 -4.80
N VAL A 12 -7.50 2.75 -4.70
CA VAL A 12 -8.10 4.02 -4.26
C VAL A 12 -8.44 4.87 -5.48
N MET A 13 -9.67 5.36 -5.53
CA MET A 13 -10.16 6.24 -6.58
C MET A 13 -10.09 7.69 -6.09
N ILE A 14 -9.28 8.52 -6.74
CA ILE A 14 -9.20 9.96 -6.43
C ILE A 14 -9.95 10.74 -7.51
N PRO A 15 -11.03 11.46 -7.17
CA PRO A 15 -11.80 12.23 -8.16
C PRO A 15 -10.95 13.35 -8.75
N LYS A 16 -11.08 13.55 -10.05
CA LYS A 16 -10.51 14.65 -10.82
C LYS A 16 -11.57 15.72 -11.09
N ALA A 17 -11.13 16.91 -11.47
CA ALA A 17 -12.01 18.04 -11.75
C ALA A 17 -12.89 17.85 -13.01
N ASP A 18 -12.50 16.96 -13.91
CA ASP A 18 -13.19 16.60 -15.15
C ASP A 18 -14.30 15.54 -14.94
N GLY A 19 -14.49 15.07 -13.71
CA GLY A 19 -15.46 14.02 -13.38
C GLY A 19 -14.91 12.59 -13.50
N ASP A 20 -13.66 12.42 -13.94
CA ASP A 20 -12.96 11.14 -13.96
C ASP A 20 -12.32 10.82 -12.60
N TYR A 21 -11.76 9.61 -12.47
CA TYR A 21 -11.01 9.17 -11.31
C TYR A 21 -9.58 8.78 -11.68
N THR A 22 -8.64 9.05 -10.78
CA THR A 22 -7.31 8.45 -10.81
C THR A 22 -7.34 7.18 -9.96
N GLU A 23 -6.97 6.05 -10.56
CA GLU A 23 -6.82 4.79 -9.84
C GLU A 23 -5.41 4.68 -9.28
N ILE A 24 -5.29 4.38 -7.99
CA ILE A 24 -4.01 4.14 -7.33
C ILE A 24 -4.06 2.78 -6.65
N PRO A 25 -3.22 1.82 -7.06
CA PRO A 25 -3.17 0.51 -6.43
C PRO A 25 -2.65 0.61 -5.00
N ILE A 26 -3.26 -0.15 -4.09
CA ILE A 26 -2.80 -0.27 -2.72
C ILE A 26 -1.82 -1.44 -2.62
N PRO A 27 -0.61 -1.22 -2.07
CA PRO A 27 0.33 -2.30 -1.81
C PRO A 27 -0.24 -3.35 -0.85
N GLU A 28 -0.13 -4.62 -1.23
CA GLU A 28 -0.65 -5.75 -0.46
C GLU A 28 0.45 -6.61 0.18
N GLN A 29 1.70 -6.45 -0.28
CA GLN A 29 2.85 -7.18 0.26
C GLN A 29 3.67 -6.31 1.21
N PHE A 30 3.94 -6.83 2.40
CA PHE A 30 4.73 -6.18 3.43
C PHE A 30 5.91 -7.08 3.82
N LYS A 31 7.09 -6.48 3.97
CA LYS A 31 8.29 -7.17 4.43
C LYS A 31 8.60 -6.73 5.85
N THR A 32 8.79 -7.70 6.74
CA THR A 32 9.18 -7.45 8.13
C THR A 32 10.59 -7.95 8.37
N THR A 33 11.43 -7.10 8.95
CA THR A 33 12.82 -7.43 9.30
C THR A 33 13.11 -7.15 10.77
N VAL A 34 14.08 -7.87 11.33
CA VAL A 34 14.63 -7.58 12.66
C VAL A 34 15.76 -6.58 12.50
N THR A 35 15.64 -5.42 13.14
CA THR A 35 16.65 -4.36 13.07
C THR A 35 17.87 -4.71 13.93
N LYS A 36 18.97 -3.98 13.74
CA LYS A 36 20.17 -4.08 14.60
C LYS A 36 19.87 -3.84 16.08
N ASN A 37 18.83 -3.05 16.37
CA ASN A 37 18.38 -2.74 17.73
C ASN A 37 17.38 -3.77 18.28
N LYS A 38 17.25 -4.93 17.62
CA LYS A 38 16.33 -6.03 18.00
C LYS A 38 14.84 -5.62 18.00
N THR A 39 14.47 -4.64 17.18
CA THR A 39 13.07 -4.26 16.95
C THR A 39 12.56 -4.80 15.62
N LEU A 40 11.24 -4.80 15.42
CA LEU A 40 10.64 -5.13 14.13
C LEU A 40 10.47 -3.85 13.31
N ALA A 41 10.89 -3.89 12.05
CA ALA A 41 10.59 -2.87 11.06
C ALA A 41 9.80 -3.52 9.91
N THR A 42 8.64 -2.96 9.60
CA THR A 42 7.78 -3.40 8.49
C THR A 42 7.73 -2.30 7.45
N GLU A 43 8.02 -2.68 6.21
CA GLU A 43 8.06 -1.79 5.06
C GLU A 43 7.19 -2.36 3.93
N ILE A 44 6.72 -1.43 3.09
CA ILE A 44 5.89 -1.74 1.94
C ILE A 44 6.79 -2.34 0.86
N VAL A 45 6.36 -3.45 0.26
CA VAL A 45 6.99 -3.99 -0.94
C VAL A 45 6.20 -3.49 -2.14
N GLU A 46 6.73 -2.49 -2.85
CA GLU A 46 6.19 -2.10 -4.15
C GLU A 46 6.55 -3.16 -5.19
N ASN A 47 5.54 -3.85 -5.71
CA ASN A 47 5.68 -4.61 -6.94
C ASN A 47 5.47 -3.63 -8.10
N LYS A 48 6.55 -3.25 -8.79
CA LYS A 48 6.46 -2.60 -10.10
C LYS A 48 6.23 -3.71 -11.12
N GLY A 49 4.96 -4.03 -11.36
CA GLY A 49 4.55 -4.89 -12.47
C GLY A 49 5.12 -4.41 -13.80
#